data_AF-A0A1U7SC21-F1
#
_entry.id   AF-A0A1U7SC21-F1
#
_cell.length_a   1.000
_cell.length_b   1.000
_cell.length_c   1.000
_cell.angle_alpha   90.00
_cell.angle_beta   90.00
_cell.angle_gamma   90.00
#
_symmetry.space_group_name_H-M   'P 1'
#
loop_
_entity.id
_entity.type
_entity.pdbx_description
1 polymer ?
#
loop_
_entity_poly.entity_id
_entity_poly.type
_entity_poly.pdbx_seq_one_letter_code
_entity_poly.pdbx_strand_id
1 'polypeptide(L)'
;MARALLLTACALFCLVVVADALKCRLCSSVLPGMPCMPPEKTCVAQASGACLSVLTLSADNQVQQKIMGCTPSIKKCDRTWDLSSGRRMEFKCCTTHDNCNEDESELTGTRPE
;
A
#
# COMPACT_ATOMS: atom_id res chain seq x y z
N MET A 1 -48.85 6.05 -7.09
CA MET A 1 -47.88 4.99 -7.49
C MET A 1 -46.45 5.51 -7.70
N ALA A 2 -46.26 6.73 -8.20
CA ALA A 2 -44.91 7.33 -8.39
C ALA A 2 -44.06 7.49 -7.11
N ARG A 3 -44.70 7.72 -5.95
CA ARG A 3 -43.99 7.89 -4.66
C ARG A 3 -43.30 6.61 -4.17
N ALA A 4 -43.87 5.44 -4.46
CA ALA A 4 -43.28 4.16 -4.08
C ALA A 4 -42.03 3.82 -4.92
N LEU A 5 -42.04 4.24 -6.19
CA LEU A 5 -40.92 4.08 -7.13
C LEU A 5 -39.72 4.98 -6.77
N LEU A 6 -39.97 6.20 -6.26
CA LEU A 6 -38.89 7.08 -5.77
C LEU A 6 -38.19 6.52 -4.52
N LEU A 7 -38.97 5.95 -3.59
CA LEU A 7 -38.42 5.40 -2.35
C LEU A 7 -37.57 4.15 -2.60
N THR A 8 -37.96 3.31 -3.57
CA THR A 8 -37.16 2.14 -3.97
C THR A 8 -35.88 2.54 -4.70
N ALA A 9 -35.91 3.55 -5.56
CA ALA A 9 -34.70 4.07 -6.22
C ALA A 9 -33.69 4.66 -5.22
N CYS A 10 -34.15 5.35 -4.17
CA CYS A 10 -33.29 5.92 -3.14
C CYS A 10 -32.60 4.84 -2.28
N ALA A 11 -33.32 3.75 -1.96
CA ALA A 11 -32.76 2.61 -1.23
C ALA A 11 -31.71 1.84 -2.06
N LEU A 12 -31.90 1.72 -3.38
CA LEU A 12 -30.89 1.12 -4.26
C LEU A 12 -29.62 1.99 -4.37
N PHE A 13 -29.74 3.32 -4.37
CA PHE A 13 -28.57 4.22 -4.42
C PHE A 13 -27.73 4.21 -3.13
N CYS A 14 -28.36 4.02 -1.96
CA CYS A 14 -27.63 3.96 -0.69
C CYS A 14 -26.76 2.71 -0.50
N LEU A 15 -27.02 1.62 -1.24
CA LEU A 15 -26.25 0.37 -1.15
C LEU A 15 -24.98 0.37 -2.02
N VAL A 16 -24.84 1.32 -2.94
CA VAL A 16 -23.75 1.35 -3.95
C VAL A 16 -22.53 2.17 -3.48
N VAL A 17 -22.51 2.61 -2.21
CA VAL A 17 -21.33 3.28 -1.63
C VAL A 17 -20.61 2.35 -0.64
N VAL A 18 -20.43 1.09 -1.04
CA VAL A 18 -19.29 0.32 -0.53
C VAL A 18 -18.13 0.75 -1.39
N ALA A 19 -17.44 1.83 -1.00
CA ALA A 19 -16.13 2.12 -1.56
C ALA A 19 -15.28 0.87 -1.35
N ASP A 20 -14.81 0.25 -2.43
CA ASP A 20 -14.02 -0.98 -2.37
C ASP A 20 -12.90 -0.81 -1.35
N ALA A 21 -13.00 -1.61 -0.28
CA ALA A 21 -12.09 -1.52 0.84
C ALA A 21 -10.78 -2.20 0.45
N LEU A 22 -9.82 -1.40 -0.04
CA LEU A 22 -8.52 -1.87 -0.53
C LEU A 22 -7.75 -2.61 0.57
N LYS A 23 -7.43 -3.89 0.35
CA LYS A 23 -6.60 -4.69 1.25
C LYS A 23 -5.14 -4.55 0.85
N CYS A 24 -4.26 -4.45 1.84
CA CYS A 24 -2.82 -4.31 1.64
C CYS A 24 -2.07 -5.36 2.44
N ARG A 25 -0.93 -5.80 1.94
CA ARG A 25 -0.02 -6.65 2.70
C ARG A 25 0.58 -5.84 3.85
N LEU A 26 0.61 -6.44 5.04
CA LEU A 26 1.22 -5.88 6.23
C LEU A 26 2.45 -6.71 6.59
N CYS A 27 3.63 -6.11 6.44
CA CYS A 27 4.91 -6.69 6.83
C CYS A 27 5.70 -5.64 7.59
N SER A 28 6.03 -5.92 8.86
CA SER A 28 6.82 -4.99 9.67
C SER A 28 8.27 -4.88 9.19
N SER A 29 8.79 -5.95 8.58
CA SER A 29 10.10 -5.97 7.94
C SER A 29 10.21 -7.16 6.97
N VAL A 30 10.75 -6.89 5.79
CA VAL A 30 11.24 -7.89 4.84
C VAL A 30 12.70 -7.55 4.55
N LEU A 31 13.61 -8.46 4.90
CA LEU A 31 15.02 -8.37 4.51
C LEU A 31 15.22 -9.15 3.21
N PRO A 32 16.22 -8.81 2.38
CA PRO A 32 16.53 -9.59 1.18
C PRO A 32 16.70 -11.08 1.51
N GLY A 33 15.97 -11.94 0.78
CA GLY A 33 15.99 -13.40 0.96
C GLY A 33 15.25 -13.92 2.20
N MET A 34 14.65 -13.04 3.02
CA MET A 34 13.90 -13.43 4.21
C MET A 34 12.38 -13.28 3.97
N PRO A 35 11.56 -14.16 4.56
CA PRO A 35 10.10 -14.03 4.44
C PRO A 35 9.59 -12.80 5.19
N CYS A 36 8.43 -12.30 4.75
CA CYS A 36 7.68 -11.27 5.47
C CYS A 36 7.27 -11.73 6.87
N MET A 37 7.47 -10.86 7.86
CA MET A 37 7.00 -11.06 9.23
C MET A 37 6.05 -9.92 9.68
N PRO A 38 4.94 -10.22 10.38
CA PRO A 38 4.37 -11.57 10.53
C PRO A 38 3.91 -12.14 9.16
N PRO A 39 3.94 -13.46 8.99
CA PRO A 39 3.44 -14.07 7.76
C PRO A 39 1.94 -13.76 7.58
N GLU A 40 1.55 -13.55 6.33
CA GLU A 40 0.13 -13.52 5.88
C GLU A 40 -0.79 -12.52 6.60
N LYS A 41 -0.26 -11.39 7.06
CA LYS A 41 -1.08 -10.34 7.68
C LYS A 41 -1.47 -9.27 6.65
N THR A 42 -2.70 -8.80 6.72
CA THR A 42 -3.21 -7.70 5.89
C THR A 42 -3.75 -6.55 6.73
N CYS A 43 -3.87 -5.38 6.12
CA CYS A 43 -4.63 -4.25 6.64
C CYS A 43 -5.59 -3.73 5.55
N VAL A 44 -6.58 -2.94 5.94
CA VAL A 44 -7.55 -2.34 5.01
C VAL A 44 -7.32 -0.82 4.98
N ALA A 45 -7.05 -0.27 3.80
CA ALA A 45 -6.92 1.17 3.61
C ALA A 45 -8.30 1.83 3.68
N GLN A 46 -8.39 2.96 4.39
CA GLN A 46 -9.61 3.76 4.44
C GLN A 46 -9.81 4.52 3.12
N ALA A 47 -10.96 5.18 2.92
CA ALA A 47 -11.36 5.80 1.65
C ALA A 47 -10.34 6.79 1.02
N SER A 48 -9.49 7.44 1.83
CA SER A 48 -8.40 8.33 1.38
C SER A 48 -7.00 7.74 1.48
N GLY A 49 -6.91 6.46 1.85
CA GLY A 49 -5.68 5.74 2.10
C GLY A 49 -5.16 5.00 0.87
N ALA A 50 -4.03 4.33 1.05
CA ALA A 50 -3.40 3.51 0.03
C ALA A 50 -2.60 2.38 0.68
N CYS A 51 -2.21 1.39 -0.12
CA CYS A 51 -1.14 0.49 0.26
C CYS A 51 0.19 1.24 0.18
N LEU A 52 1.07 0.99 1.14
CA LEU A 52 2.38 1.62 1.29
C LEU A 52 3.46 0.53 1.24
N SER A 53 4.54 0.82 0.53
CA SER A 53 5.85 0.17 0.71
C SER A 53 6.90 1.22 1.05
N VAL A 54 7.80 0.88 1.98
CA VAL A 54 8.94 1.72 2.36
C VAL A 54 10.21 0.92 2.16
N LEU A 55 11.07 1.37 1.26
CA LEU A 55 12.35 0.75 0.96
C LEU A 55 13.45 1.50 1.68
N THR A 56 14.22 0.81 2.52
CA THR A 56 15.51 1.33 3.00
C THR A 56 16.59 0.84 2.05
N LEU A 57 17.30 1.76 1.43
CA LEU A 57 18.38 1.50 0.49
C LEU A 57 19.73 1.84 1.13
N SER A 58 20.76 1.05 0.82
CA SER A 58 22.15 1.39 1.10
C SER A 58 22.63 2.57 0.26
N ALA A 59 23.83 3.08 0.55
CA ALA A 59 24.47 4.12 -0.27
C ALA A 59 24.67 3.67 -1.73
N ASP A 60 24.87 2.38 -1.96
CA ASP A 60 25.00 1.76 -3.29
C ASP A 60 23.65 1.36 -3.91
N ASN A 61 22.54 1.91 -3.38
CA ASN A 61 21.17 1.69 -3.84
C ASN A 61 20.67 0.24 -3.72
N GLN A 62 21.31 -0.59 -2.88
CA GLN A 62 20.86 -1.95 -2.61
C GLN A 62 19.77 -1.94 -1.54
N VAL A 63 18.71 -2.72 -1.75
CA VAL A 63 17.60 -2.81 -0.80
C VAL A 63 18.08 -3.54 0.45
N GLN A 64 17.99 -2.86 1.59
CA GLN A 64 18.34 -3.41 2.90
C GLN A 64 17.11 -3.92 3.63
N GLN A 65 15.96 -3.25 3.42
CA GLN A 65 14.72 -3.57 4.11
C GLN A 65 13.52 -3.04 3.31
N LYS A 66 12.43 -3.79 3.28
CA LYS A 66 11.10 -3.36 2.83
C LYS A 66 10.10 -3.44 3.98
N ILE A 67 9.32 -2.40 4.19
CA ILE A 67 8.20 -2.37 5.14
C ILE A 67 6.92 -2.17 4.33
N MET A 68 5.86 -2.90 4.65
CA MET A 68 4.59 -2.86 3.93
C MET A 68 3.42 -2.64 4.88
N GLY A 69 2.43 -1.88 4.45
CA GLY A 69 1.19 -1.71 5.20
C GLY A 69 0.21 -0.75 4.54
N CYS A 70 -0.64 -0.13 5.36
CA CYS A 70 -1.63 0.85 4.93
C CYS A 70 -1.20 2.24 5.40
N THR A 71 -1.41 3.25 4.57
CA THR A 71 -1.28 4.66 4.96
C THR A 71 -2.66 5.33 4.92
N PRO A 72 -3.02 6.16 5.91
CA PRO A 72 -4.27 6.94 5.87
C PRO A 72 -4.22 8.09 4.84
N SER A 73 -3.03 8.39 4.29
CA SER A 73 -2.83 9.49 3.36
C SER A 73 -1.71 9.21 2.37
N ILE A 74 -1.93 9.58 1.12
CA ILE A 74 -0.94 9.49 0.05
C ILE A 74 0.11 10.63 0.06
N LYS A 75 0.05 11.56 1.02
CA LYS A 75 0.94 12.74 1.04
C LYS A 75 2.44 12.40 1.11
N LYS A 76 2.79 11.24 1.65
CA LYS A 76 4.18 10.77 1.80
C LYS A 76 4.64 9.88 0.64
N CYS A 77 3.76 9.52 -0.28
CA CYS A 77 4.12 8.71 -1.43
C CYS A 77 5.07 9.47 -2.36
N ASP A 78 5.92 8.72 -3.05
CA ASP A 78 6.97 9.18 -3.96
C ASP A 78 7.99 10.14 -3.31
N ARG A 79 8.09 10.08 -1.98
CA ARG A 79 9.13 10.81 -1.24
C ARG A 79 10.34 9.94 -1.04
N THR A 80 11.50 10.57 -1.13
CA THR A 80 12.78 10.01 -0.72
C THR A 80 13.33 10.82 0.44
N TRP A 81 13.82 10.15 1.48
CA TRP A 81 14.49 10.76 2.62
C TRP A 81 15.89 10.21 2.77
N ASP A 82 16.89 11.09 2.70
CA ASP A 82 18.27 10.75 2.97
C ASP A 82 18.51 10.68 4.48
N LEU A 83 19.13 9.60 4.94
CA LEU A 83 19.53 9.38 6.31
C LEU A 83 20.99 9.80 6.48
N SER A 84 21.34 10.36 7.63
CA SER A 84 22.73 10.74 7.95
C SER A 84 23.75 9.62 7.81
N SER A 85 23.30 8.35 7.87
CA SER A 85 24.11 7.16 7.60
C SER A 85 24.50 6.92 6.13
N GLY A 86 24.13 7.80 5.19
CA GLY A 86 24.31 7.59 3.74
C GLY A 86 23.30 6.61 3.11
N ARG A 87 22.35 6.11 3.90
CA ARG A 87 21.20 5.33 3.45
C ARG A 87 20.08 6.27 3.01
N ARG A 88 19.12 5.77 2.24
CA ARG A 88 17.91 6.51 1.89
C ARG A 88 16.65 5.67 2.08
N MET A 89 15.55 6.34 2.38
CA MET A 89 14.23 5.73 2.49
C MET A 89 13.35 6.20 1.34
N GLU A 90 12.82 5.27 0.55
CA GLU A 90 11.85 5.57 -0.51
C GLU A 90 10.47 5.12 -0.07
N PHE A 91 9.47 6.01 -0.19
CA PHE A 91 8.08 5.76 0.14
C PHE A 91 7.30 5.60 -1.17
N LYS A 92 6.65 4.46 -1.38
CA LYS A 92 5.83 4.20 -2.57
C LYS A 92 4.44 3.79 -2.16
N CYS A 93 3.45 4.15 -2.97
CA CYS A 93 2.07 3.82 -2.70
C CYS A 93 1.35 3.33 -3.94
N CYS A 94 0.31 2.52 -3.73
CA CYS A 94 -0.54 2.01 -4.79
C CYS A 94 -1.99 1.85 -4.30
N THR A 95 -2.92 1.99 -5.24
CA THR A 95 -4.38 1.91 -5.00
C THR A 95 -5.10 1.05 -6.05
N THR A 96 -4.35 0.32 -6.87
CA THR A 96 -4.87 -0.29 -8.11
C THR A 96 -5.56 -1.63 -7.88
N HIS A 97 -5.09 -2.43 -6.92
CA HIS A 97 -5.63 -3.74 -6.58
C HIS A 97 -5.18 -4.16 -5.17
N ASP A 98 -5.84 -5.16 -4.59
CA ASP A 98 -5.47 -5.72 -3.30
C ASP A 98 -4.02 -6.24 -3.31
N ASN A 99 -3.30 -5.99 -2.21
CA ASN A 99 -1.90 -6.37 -2.00
C ASN A 99 -0.91 -5.83 -3.04
N CYS A 100 -1.23 -4.74 -3.74
CA CYS A 100 -0.35 -4.13 -4.75
C CYS A 100 1.04 -3.69 -4.22
N ASN A 101 1.25 -3.65 -2.90
CA ASN A 101 2.52 -3.31 -2.28
C ASN A 101 3.49 -4.50 -2.16
N GLU A 102 3.11 -5.71 -2.60
CA GLU A 102 3.94 -6.91 -2.46
C GLU A 102 5.12 -7.00 -3.41
N ASP A 103 5.17 -6.21 -4.49
CA ASP A 103 6.12 -6.36 -5.60
C ASP A 103 7.54 -6.78 -5.14
N GLU A 104 7.85 -8.06 -5.33
CA GLU A 104 9.08 -8.68 -4.83
C GLU A 104 10.30 -8.31 -5.67
N SER A 105 10.09 -7.75 -6.88
CA SER A 105 11.17 -7.23 -7.72
C SER A 105 11.96 -6.12 -7.04
N GLU A 106 11.33 -5.43 -6.09
CA GLU A 106 11.94 -4.39 -5.26
C GLU A 106 12.96 -4.95 -4.26
N LEU A 107 12.96 -6.26 -3.94
CA LEU A 107 13.89 -6.88 -2.97
C LEU A 107 15.11 -7.52 -3.63
N THR A 108 15.04 -7.83 -4.93
CA THR A 108 16.12 -8.47 -5.70
C THR A 108 17.06 -7.49 -6.40
N GLY A 109 16.83 -6.18 -6.26
CA GLY A 109 17.66 -5.15 -6.89
C GLY A 109 17.49 -5.03 -8.41
N THR A 110 16.58 -5.81 -9.01
CA THR A 110 16.19 -5.73 -10.42
C THR A 110 15.04 -4.75 -10.54
N ARG A 111 15.35 -3.48 -10.79
CA ARG A 111 14.33 -2.47 -11.15
C ARG A 111 13.75 -2.85 -12.51
N PRO A 112 12.43 -3.13 -12.65
CA PRO A 112 11.84 -3.23 -13.97
C PRO A 112 11.88 -1.84 -14.64
N GLU A 113 12.38 -1.81 -15.88
CA GLU A 113 12.44 -0.64 -16.76
C GLU A 113 11.06 -0.18 -17.22
#